data_AF-A0A9E7UA34-F1
#
_entry.id   AF-A0A9E7UA34-F1
#
_cell.length_a   1.000
_cell.length_b   1.000
_cell.length_c   1.000
_cell.angle_alpha   90.00
_cell.angle_beta   90.00
_cell.angle_gamma   90.00
#
_symmetry.space_group_name_H-M   'P 1'
#
loop_
_entity.id
_entity.type
_entity.pdbx_description
1 polymer ?
#
loop_
_entity_poly.entity_id
_entity_poly.type
_entity_poly.pdbx_seq_one_letter_code
_entity_poly.pdbx_strand_id
1 'polypeptide(L)'
;MKAYLRSKTANLMWTYELARRLEGTGITVNAVNPGDADTQLQQESLSAAPLPMRVIGIVMTPLMRLLMDVSPESAAYSSVHAATSNELTGMTGLYLDTKGKPDSSSSISRDEGLAADLWEIAANRVGVDLYGEPSETMTGDVVT
;
A
#
# COMPACT_ATOMS: atom_id res chain seq x y z
N MET A 1 12.12 -7.02 6.93
CA MET A 1 11.49 -5.76 7.38
C MET A 1 11.82 -4.55 6.49
N LYS A 2 13.09 -4.16 6.29
CA LYS A 2 13.45 -2.96 5.51
C LYS A 2 12.90 -2.92 4.08
N ALA A 3 12.97 -4.04 3.34
CA ALA A 3 12.41 -4.16 2.00
C ALA A 3 10.89 -4.00 2.00
N TYR A 4 10.19 -4.65 2.92
CA TYR A 4 8.73 -4.53 3.10
C TYR A 4 8.30 -3.08 3.35
N LEU A 5 8.96 -2.37 4.26
CA LEU A 5 8.66 -0.96 4.53
C LEU A 5 8.85 -0.09 3.28
N ARG A 6 9.94 -0.29 2.53
CA ARG A 6 10.17 0.40 1.24
C ARG A 6 9.07 0.11 0.23
N SER A 7 8.63 -1.14 0.11
CA SER A 7 7.52 -1.51 -0.77
C SER A 7 6.21 -0.84 -0.35
N LYS A 8 5.91 -0.74 0.95
CA LYS A 8 4.71 -0.04 1.44
C LYS A 8 4.79 1.48 1.21
N THR A 9 5.96 2.09 1.39
CA THR A 9 6.19 3.49 1.00
C THR A 9 6.01 3.70 -0.50
N ALA A 10 6.52 2.78 -1.33
CA ALA A 10 6.37 2.83 -2.77
C ALA A 10 4.91 2.74 -3.20
N ASN A 11 4.09 1.90 -2.55
CA ASN A 11 2.65 1.86 -2.81
C ASN A 11 1.98 3.22 -2.55
N LEU A 12 2.35 3.91 -1.46
CA LEU A 12 1.80 5.24 -1.16
C LEU A 12 2.20 6.27 -2.22
N MET A 13 3.48 6.31 -2.59
CA MET A 13 3.98 7.19 -3.66
C MET A 13 3.24 6.95 -4.97
N TRP A 14 3.08 5.67 -5.35
CA TRP A 14 2.34 5.28 -6.55
C TRP A 14 0.88 5.71 -6.48
N THR A 15 0.21 5.53 -5.34
CA THR A 15 -1.18 5.98 -5.15
C THR A 15 -1.33 7.47 -5.36
N TYR A 16 -0.43 8.28 -4.79
CA TYR A 16 -0.50 9.73 -4.97
C TYR A 16 -0.21 10.16 -6.40
N GLU A 17 0.76 9.51 -7.07
CA GLU A 17 1.07 9.79 -8.46
C GLU A 17 -0.06 9.40 -9.40
N LEU A 18 -0.68 8.23 -9.18
CA LEU A 18 -1.87 7.83 -9.95
C LEU A 18 -3.01 8.83 -9.74
N ALA A 19 -3.24 9.27 -8.50
CA ALA A 19 -4.29 10.25 -8.20
C ALA A 19 -4.08 11.57 -8.97
N ARG A 20 -2.84 12.07 -9.06
CA ARG A 20 -2.50 13.25 -9.88
C ARG A 20 -2.73 13.01 -11.36
N ARG A 21 -2.28 11.87 -11.88
CA ARG A 21 -2.40 11.52 -13.31
C ARG A 21 -3.84 11.33 -13.76
N LEU A 22 -4.73 10.92 -12.86
CA LEU A 22 -6.15 10.73 -13.11
C LEU A 22 -7.01 11.95 -12.77
N GLU A 23 -6.41 13.10 -12.45
CA GLU A 23 -7.16 14.32 -12.19
C GLU A 23 -8.07 14.67 -13.38
N GLY A 24 -9.32 15.04 -13.10
CA GLY A 24 -10.32 15.36 -14.13
C GLY A 24 -10.99 14.16 -14.80
N THR A 25 -10.56 12.92 -14.55
CA THR A 25 -11.20 11.71 -15.12
C THR A 25 -12.43 11.26 -14.35
N GLY A 26 -12.61 11.75 -13.12
CA GLY A 26 -13.64 11.28 -12.18
C GLY A 26 -13.27 9.98 -11.44
N ILE A 27 -12.09 9.41 -11.69
CA ILE A 27 -11.59 8.24 -10.95
C ILE A 27 -10.96 8.68 -9.63
N THR A 28 -11.33 7.99 -8.55
CA THR A 28 -10.78 8.20 -7.20
C THR A 28 -9.72 7.14 -6.89
N VAL A 29 -8.59 7.57 -6.32
CA VAL A 29 -7.50 6.68 -5.91
C VAL A 29 -7.02 7.08 -4.51
N ASN A 30 -7.19 6.18 -3.54
CA ASN A 30 -6.81 6.40 -2.15
C ASN A 30 -6.03 5.19 -1.61
N ALA A 31 -5.16 5.41 -0.63
CA ALA A 31 -4.47 4.37 0.12
C ALA A 31 -5.15 4.17 1.47
N VAL A 32 -5.18 2.93 1.96
CA VAL A 32 -5.84 2.59 3.23
C VAL A 32 -4.89 1.85 4.15
N ASN A 33 -5.01 2.15 5.45
CA ASN A 33 -4.39 1.39 6.51
C ASN A 33 -5.42 0.36 7.05
N PRO A 34 -5.18 -0.94 6.88
CA PRO A 34 -6.05 -1.97 7.46
C PRO A 34 -5.85 -2.14 8.97
N GLY A 35 -4.84 -1.51 9.57
CA GLY A 35 -4.48 -1.77 10.96
C GLY A 35 -3.76 -3.10 11.14
N ASP A 36 -3.75 -3.61 12.36
CA ASP A 36 -3.14 -4.90 12.67
C ASP A 36 -4.12 -6.02 12.33
N ALA A 37 -3.74 -6.88 11.38
CA ALA A 37 -4.51 -8.05 11.01
C ALA A 37 -3.72 -9.31 11.38
N ASP A 38 -4.39 -10.29 11.98
CA ASP A 38 -3.80 -11.59 12.30
C ASP A 38 -3.58 -12.41 11.03
N THR A 39 -2.48 -12.10 10.34
CA THR A 39 -2.13 -12.66 9.04
C THR A 39 -0.91 -13.55 9.15
N GLN A 40 -0.76 -14.44 8.17
CA GLN A 40 0.41 -15.29 8.02
C GLN A 40 1.71 -14.47 7.91
N LEU A 41 1.67 -13.23 7.40
CA LEU A 41 2.82 -12.33 7.35
C LEU A 41 3.39 -11.98 8.73
N GLN A 42 2.53 -11.78 9.74
CA GLN A 42 2.97 -11.57 11.13
C GLN A 42 3.59 -12.83 11.71
N GLN A 43 3.02 -14.00 11.41
CA GLN A 43 3.51 -15.29 11.88
C GLN A 43 4.87 -15.66 11.25
N GLU A 44 5.05 -15.39 9.96
CA GLU A 44 6.32 -15.57 9.25
C GLU A 44 7.40 -14.60 9.73
N SER A 45 7.01 -13.34 10.01
CA SER A 45 7.93 -12.37 10.60
C SER A 45 8.39 -12.79 11.99
N LEU A 46 7.48 -13.36 12.78
CA LEU A 46 7.83 -13.91 14.09
C LEU A 46 8.73 -15.14 13.94
N SER A 47 8.41 -16.10 13.07
CA SER A 47 9.20 -17.33 12.90
C SER A 47 10.63 -17.08 12.40
N ALA A 48 10.84 -16.01 11.63
CA ALA A 48 12.14 -15.59 11.14
C ALA A 48 12.95 -14.74 12.15
N ALA A 49 12.37 -14.36 13.30
CA ALA A 49 13.04 -13.52 14.30
C ALA A 49 14.09 -14.30 15.12
N PRO A 50 15.04 -13.63 15.79
CA PRO A 50 15.97 -14.28 16.71
C PRO A 50 15.23 -15.02 17.83
N LEU A 51 15.80 -16.14 18.31
CA LEU A 51 15.19 -17.01 19.34
C LEU A 51 14.60 -16.26 20.56
N PRO A 52 15.28 -15.28 21.19
CA PRO A 52 14.69 -14.56 22.32
C PRO A 52 13.44 -13.75 21.93
N MET A 53 13.43 -13.09 20.76
CA MET A 53 12.23 -12.38 20.28
C MET A 53 11.11 -13.33 19.89
N ARG A 54 11.44 -14.51 19.34
CA ARG A 54 10.46 -15.56 19.04
C ARG A 54 9.72 -16.03 20.26
N VAL A 55 10.45 -16.34 21.33
CA VAL A 55 9.86 -16.81 22.60
C VAL A 55 8.97 -15.72 23.20
N ILE A 56 9.44 -14.47 23.22
CA ILE A 56 8.63 -13.33 23.68
C ILE A 56 7.36 -13.21 22.85
N GLY A 57 7.46 -13.26 21.52
CA GLY A 57 6.30 -13.14 20.64
C GLY A 57 5.30 -14.28 20.85
N ILE A 58 5.73 -15.53 20.97
CA ILE A 58 4.83 -16.68 21.22
C ILE A 58 4.02 -16.48 22.51
N VAL A 59 4.65 -15.96 23.57
CA VAL A 59 3.98 -15.71 24.85
C VAL A 59 3.06 -14.48 24.78
N MET A 60 3.46 -13.44 24.04
CA MET A 60 2.72 -12.18 23.96
C MET A 60 1.58 -12.20 22.93
N THR A 61 1.66 -12.99 21.86
CA THR A 61 0.62 -13.09 20.84
C THR A 61 -0.78 -13.38 21.38
N PRO A 62 -1.01 -14.37 22.28
CA PRO A 62 -2.36 -14.60 22.82
C PRO A 62 -2.88 -13.42 23.65
N LEU A 63 -1.98 -12.73 24.39
CA LEU A 63 -2.34 -11.52 25.13
C LEU A 63 -2.69 -10.37 24.18
N MET A 64 -1.91 -10.16 23.12
CA MET A 64 -2.20 -9.15 22.09
C MET A 64 -3.52 -9.41 21.38
N ARG A 65 -3.81 -10.67 21.01
CA ARG A 65 -5.10 -11.06 20.40
C ARG A 65 -6.29 -10.84 21.32
N LEU A 66 -6.09 -10.90 22.64
CA LEU A 66 -7.14 -10.60 23.62
C LEU A 66 -7.37 -9.09 23.79
N LEU A 67 -6.30 -8.29 23.69
CA LEU A 67 -6.32 -6.85 23.96
C LEU A 67 -6.53 -5.99 22.71
N MET A 68 -6.27 -6.52 21.52
CA MET A 68 -6.33 -5.81 20.24
C MET A 68 -7.34 -6.46 19.31
N ASP A 69 -8.10 -5.63 18.60
CA ASP A 69 -8.99 -6.08 17.54
C ASP A 69 -8.19 -6.34 16.26
N VAL A 70 -7.86 -7.61 16.04
CA VAL A 70 -7.11 -8.10 14.87
C VAL A 70 -8.00 -8.90 13.92
N SER A 71 -9.33 -8.72 14.04
CA SER A 71 -10.31 -9.45 13.25
C SER A 71 -10.21 -9.08 11.75
N PRO A 72 -10.47 -10.05 10.84
CA PRO A 72 -10.53 -9.76 9.41
C PRO A 72 -11.53 -8.65 9.06
N GLU A 73 -12.65 -8.57 9.79
CA GLU A 73 -13.69 -7.55 9.62
C GLU A 73 -13.15 -6.15 9.90
N SER A 74 -12.47 -5.96 11.04
CA SER A 74 -11.85 -4.67 11.37
C SER A 74 -10.73 -4.32 10.41
N ALA A 75 -9.96 -5.32 9.95
CA ALA A 75 -8.92 -5.10 8.94
C ALA A 75 -9.48 -4.71 7.55
N ALA A 76 -10.65 -5.23 7.19
CA ALA A 76 -11.31 -4.92 5.92
C ALA A 76 -12.03 -3.56 5.93
N TYR A 77 -12.42 -3.07 7.12
CA TYR A 77 -13.27 -1.89 7.29
C TYR A 77 -12.80 -0.69 6.47
N SER A 78 -11.54 -0.28 6.60
CA SER A 78 -11.03 0.93 5.93
C SER A 78 -11.08 0.82 4.41
N SER A 79 -10.83 -0.37 3.85
CA SER A 79 -10.90 -0.60 2.40
C SER A 79 -12.33 -0.59 1.87
N VAL A 80 -13.27 -1.21 2.60
CA VAL A 80 -14.70 -1.21 2.25
C VAL A 80 -15.24 0.22 2.34
N HIS A 81 -14.94 0.92 3.44
CA HIS A 81 -15.34 2.31 3.62
C HIS A 81 -14.80 3.21 2.50
N ALA A 82 -13.53 3.06 2.13
CA ALA A 82 -12.93 3.81 1.03
C ALA A 82 -13.64 3.60 -0.31
N ALA A 83 -14.11 2.37 -0.57
CA ALA A 83 -14.76 2.01 -1.82
C ALA A 83 -16.26 2.37 -1.89
N THR A 84 -16.95 2.45 -0.74
CA THR A 84 -18.41 2.56 -0.72
C THR A 84 -18.96 3.80 -0.01
N SER A 85 -18.13 4.56 0.70
CA SER A 85 -18.59 5.71 1.48
C SER A 85 -18.84 6.92 0.59
N ASN A 86 -20.04 7.49 0.68
CA ASN A 86 -20.36 8.75 0.04
C ASN A 86 -19.55 9.93 0.63
N GLU A 87 -19.04 9.80 1.85
CA GLU A 87 -18.23 10.84 2.52
C GLU A 87 -16.91 11.11 1.79
N LEU A 88 -16.43 10.16 1.00
CA LEU A 88 -15.19 10.25 0.23
C LEU A 88 -15.42 10.60 -1.25
N THR A 89 -16.66 10.93 -1.62
CA THR A 89 -17.00 11.28 -3.01
C THR A 89 -16.18 12.48 -3.47
N GLY A 90 -15.45 12.32 -4.58
CA GLY A 90 -14.57 13.36 -5.13
C GLY A 90 -13.27 13.56 -4.36
N MET A 91 -13.02 12.82 -3.27
CA MET A 91 -11.78 12.89 -2.51
C MET A 91 -10.79 11.83 -3.01
N THR A 92 -9.73 12.29 -3.68
CA THR A 92 -8.67 11.43 -4.24
C THR A 92 -7.29 11.81 -3.68
N GLY A 93 -6.34 10.89 -3.73
CA GLY A 93 -4.97 11.10 -3.25
C GLY A 93 -4.81 11.07 -1.73
N LEU A 94 -5.73 10.42 -1.01
CA LEU A 94 -5.71 10.34 0.44
C LEU A 94 -4.96 9.09 0.95
N TYR A 95 -4.46 9.20 2.18
CA TYR A 95 -4.17 8.06 3.03
C TYR A 95 -5.22 8.01 4.13
N LEU A 96 -5.89 6.87 4.28
CA LEU A 96 -6.97 6.67 5.24
C LEU A 96 -6.50 5.78 6.39
N ASP A 97 -6.82 6.17 7.62
CA ASP A 97 -6.53 5.39 8.82
C ASP A 97 -7.40 4.12 8.93
N THR A 98 -7.26 3.38 10.03
CA THR A 98 -8.02 2.15 10.29
C THR A 98 -9.53 2.38 10.40
N LYS A 99 -9.96 3.62 10.56
CA LYS A 99 -11.37 4.04 10.64
C LYS A 99 -11.83 4.68 9.34
N GLY A 100 -11.04 4.59 8.26
CA GLY A 100 -11.38 5.15 6.96
C GLY A 100 -11.30 6.67 6.89
N LYS A 101 -10.66 7.33 7.87
CA LYS A 101 -10.56 8.80 7.93
C LYS A 101 -9.25 9.29 7.33
N PRO A 102 -9.23 10.46 6.66
CA PRO A 102 -7.99 11.06 6.19
C PRO A 102 -6.96 11.22 7.31
N ASP A 103 -5.74 10.76 7.04
CA ASP A 103 -4.61 10.84 7.96
C ASP A 103 -3.31 11.12 7.19
N SER A 104 -2.23 11.43 7.91
CA SER A 104 -0.93 11.71 7.34
C SER A 104 -0.10 10.44 7.20
N SER A 105 0.30 10.13 5.97
CA SER A 105 1.36 9.17 5.72
C SER A 105 2.75 9.77 5.98
N SER A 106 3.79 8.94 5.86
CA SER A 106 5.17 9.38 6.00
C SER A 106 5.50 10.57 5.10
N SER A 107 6.39 11.46 5.53
CA SER A 107 6.79 12.63 4.72
C SER A 107 7.39 12.22 3.38
N ILE A 108 8.24 11.19 3.39
CA ILE A 108 8.90 10.68 2.18
C ILE A 108 7.90 10.18 1.14
N SER A 109 6.78 9.56 1.55
CA SER A 109 5.77 9.09 0.60
C SER A 109 5.04 10.21 -0.12
N ARG A 110 5.09 11.44 0.39
CA ARG A 110 4.43 12.63 -0.19
C ARG A 110 5.36 13.49 -1.03
N ASP A 111 6.60 13.04 -1.25
CA ASP A 111 7.53 13.70 -2.17
C ASP A 111 7.13 13.42 -3.61
N GLU A 112 6.68 14.45 -4.32
CA GLU A 112 6.17 14.33 -5.69
C GLU A 112 7.26 13.94 -6.69
N GLY A 113 8.49 14.45 -6.50
CA GLY A 113 9.60 14.13 -7.39
C GLY A 113 10.00 12.66 -7.30
N LEU A 114 10.11 12.14 -6.07
CA LEU A 114 10.38 10.72 -5.84
C LEU A 114 9.23 9.83 -6.33
N ALA A 115 7.99 10.27 -6.20
CA ALA A 115 6.84 9.53 -6.70
C ALA A 115 6.82 9.45 -8.23
N ALA A 116 7.17 10.55 -8.92
CA ALA A 116 7.33 10.58 -10.37
C ALA A 116 8.49 9.66 -10.83
N ASP A 117 9.66 9.75 -10.20
CA ASP A 117 10.80 8.87 -10.52
C ASP A 117 10.45 7.39 -10.32
N LEU A 118 9.77 7.07 -9.21
CA LEU A 118 9.31 5.72 -8.92
C LEU A 118 8.35 5.21 -10.02
N TRP A 119 7.44 6.05 -10.48
CA TRP A 119 6.48 5.72 -11.54
C TRP A 119 7.20 5.32 -12.83
N GLU A 120 8.14 6.15 -13.29
CA GLU A 120 8.92 5.88 -14.50
C GLU A 120 9.71 4.56 -14.37
N ILE A 121 10.36 4.33 -13.23
CA ILE A 121 11.09 3.09 -12.99
C ILE A 121 10.15 1.88 -13.00
N ALA A 122 8.98 2.00 -12.37
CA ALA A 122 7.99 0.92 -12.31
C ALA A 122 7.41 0.59 -13.69
N ALA A 123 7.01 1.60 -14.46
CA ALA A 123 6.46 1.48 -15.81
C ALA A 123 7.46 0.79 -16.75
N ASN A 124 8.71 1.25 -16.78
CA ASN A 124 9.79 0.64 -17.57
C ASN A 124 10.05 -0.83 -17.21
N ARG A 125 9.94 -1.20 -15.92
CA ARG A 125 10.16 -2.59 -15.48
C ARG A 125 9.06 -3.54 -15.90
N VAL A 126 7.83 -3.05 -16.02
CA VAL A 126 6.67 -3.88 -16.42
C VAL A 126 6.35 -3.75 -17.91
N GLY A 127 7.12 -2.95 -18.65
CA GLY A 127 7.03 -2.82 -20.11
C GLY A 127 5.84 -2.01 -20.60
N VAL A 128 5.26 -1.17 -19.73
CA VAL A 128 4.13 -0.30 -20.08
C VAL A 128 4.55 1.15 -20.12
N ASP A 129 3.89 1.93 -20.95
CA ASP A 129 4.01 3.38 -21.00
C ASP A 129 3.24 4.04 -19.83
N LEU A 130 3.22 5.37 -19.82
CA LEU A 130 2.59 6.17 -18.77
C LEU A 130 1.08 5.96 -18.62
N TYR A 131 0.43 5.32 -19.59
CA TYR A 131 -1.00 5.05 -19.66
C TYR A 131 -1.34 3.55 -19.58
N GLY A 132 -0.33 2.68 -19.46
CA GLY A 132 -0.53 1.24 -19.42
C GLY A 132 -0.50 0.56 -20.79
N GLU A 133 -0.17 1.29 -21.86
CA GLU A 133 0.00 0.72 -23.20
C GLU A 133 1.38 0.05 -23.32
N PRO A 134 1.54 -0.99 -24.14
CA PRO A 134 2.85 -1.60 -24.35
C PRO A 134 3.87 -0.56 -24.84
N SER A 135 5.01 -0.47 -24.15
CA SER A 135 6.07 0.45 -24.58
C SER A 135 6.60 0.07 -25.97
N GLU A 136 6.74 1.06 -26.88
CA GLU A 136 7.26 0.88 -28.26
C GLU A 136 8.67 0.26 -28.30
N THR A 137 9.37 0.23 -27.17
CA THR A 137 10.71 -0.36 -27.05
C THR A 137 10.72 -1.89 -27.03
N MET A 138 9.58 -2.56 -26.79
CA MET A 138 9.50 -4.04 -26.79
C MET A 138 9.17 -4.66 -28.16
N THR A 139 8.79 -3.88 -29.17
CA THR A 139 8.46 -4.38 -30.52
C THR A 139 9.68 -4.52 -31.45
N GLY A 140 10.89 -4.16 -30.99
CA GLY A 140 12.11 -4.14 -31.82
C GLY A 140 12.95 -5.43 -31.83
N ASP A 141 12.83 -6.31 -30.83
CA ASP A 141 13.80 -7.42 -30.62
C ASP A 141 13.20 -8.82 -30.83
N VAL A 142 12.37 -8.99 -31.85
CA VAL A 142 12.17 -10.32 -32.47
C VAL A 142 12.94 -10.34 -33.79
N VAL A 143 14.26 -10.40 -33.67
CA VAL A 143 15.13 -10.82 -34.77
C VAL A 143 15.08 -12.33 -34.86
N THR A 144 14.86 -12.80 -36.09
CA THR A 144 14.69 -14.19 -36.54
C THR A 144 15.95 -15.04 -36.37
#